data_AF-A0A2X2DDT8-F1
#
_entry.id   AF-A0A2X2DDT8-F1
#
_cell.length_a   1.000
_cell.length_b   1.000
_cell.length_c   1.000
_cell.angle_alpha   90.00
_cell.angle_beta   90.00
_cell.angle_gamma   90.00
#
_symmetry.space_group_name_H-M   'P 1'
#
loop_
_entity.id
_entity.type
_entity.pdbx_description
1 polymer ?
#
loop_
_entity_poly.entity_id
_entity_poly.type
_entity_poly.pdbx_seq_one_letter_code
_entity_poly.pdbx_strand_id
1 'polypeptide(L)'
;MTVSRRTFIKGLAASGAAISVSTPALATSGDFTASKHTRPENAPNLLIVFPDEMRAHALQFMGEDPSITPNLNKFAKQAKVMTQMASNYPLCSPFRGMFMTGQYPVRNGITGNAHDYGGKVGIDLSPYTKCWSDVLKSLDYSTGYIGKWHLDAPYEPFIESYNNPMEGRYWNEWAAPDRRHGFDFWYSYGTYDLHLKPMYWANDTPRDKTDLYRSMGA
;
A
#
# COMPACT_ATOMS: atom_id res chain seq x y z
N MET A 1 -0.04 -35.95 -4.62
CA MET A 1 1.31 -36.20 -4.06
C MET A 1 1.60 -35.11 -3.04
N THR A 2 1.52 -35.44 -1.75
CA THR A 2 1.67 -34.50 -0.63
C THR A 2 3.02 -34.73 0.03
N VAL A 3 3.97 -33.83 -0.20
CA VAL A 3 5.27 -33.88 0.46
C VAL A 3 5.14 -33.19 1.83
N SER A 4 5.33 -33.97 2.89
CA SER A 4 5.31 -33.48 4.28
C SER A 4 6.64 -32.82 4.66
N ARG A 5 6.57 -31.77 5.48
CA ARG A 5 7.73 -31.03 6.07
C ARG A 5 8.80 -31.94 6.69
N ARG A 6 8.44 -33.16 7.14
CA ARG A 6 9.37 -34.13 7.74
C ARG A 6 10.30 -34.81 6.73
N THR A 7 9.93 -34.85 5.45
CA THR A 7 10.75 -35.48 4.39
C THR A 7 11.87 -34.54 3.92
N PHE A 8 11.65 -33.22 4.00
CA PHE A 8 12.64 -32.21 3.59
C PHE A 8 13.85 -32.13 4.53
N ILE A 9 13.62 -32.24 5.85
CA ILE A 9 14.69 -32.09 6.85
C ILE A 9 15.65 -33.30 6.89
N LYS A 10 15.18 -34.50 6.49
CA LYS A 10 16.04 -35.70 6.42
C LYS A 10 17.01 -35.69 5.23
N GLY A 11 16.84 -34.80 4.25
CA GLY A 11 17.72 -34.71 3.07
C GLY A 11 19.02 -33.93 3.29
N LEU A 12 19.18 -33.24 4.43
CA LEU A 12 20.32 -32.35 4.70
C LEU A 12 21.49 -33.01 5.45
N ALA A 13 21.40 -34.29 5.79
CA ALA A 13 22.38 -34.98 6.61
C ALA A 13 23.05 -36.17 5.89
N ALA A 14 23.60 -35.95 4.70
CA ALA A 14 24.52 -36.91 4.07
C ALA A 14 25.29 -36.25 2.91
N SER A 15 26.41 -35.59 3.22
CA SER A 15 27.56 -35.41 2.31
C SER A 15 28.68 -34.69 3.07
N GLY A 16 29.41 -35.44 3.91
CA GLY A 16 30.70 -35.02 4.44
C GLY A 16 31.81 -35.63 3.58
N ALA A 17 32.60 -34.78 2.92
CA ALA A 17 33.92 -35.13 2.42
C ALA A 17 34.76 -33.84 2.38
N ALA A 18 35.84 -33.84 3.15
CA ALA A 18 36.81 -32.77 3.21
C ALA A 18 37.67 -32.76 1.93
N ILE A 19 37.89 -31.60 1.33
CA ILE A 19 38.89 -31.40 0.28
C ILE A 19 39.66 -30.10 0.56
N SER A 20 40.98 -30.26 0.48
CA SER A 20 42.11 -29.34 0.65
C SER A 20 41.91 -27.87 0.25
N VAL A 21 42.43 -26.99 1.11
CA VAL A 21 42.65 -25.56 0.84
C VAL A 21 43.81 -25.41 -0.15
N SER A 22 43.50 -25.01 -1.38
CA SER A 22 44.45 -24.38 -2.29
C SER A 22 43.84 -23.07 -2.76
N THR A 23 44.44 -21.96 -2.33
CA THR A 23 44.10 -20.61 -2.78
C THR A 23 44.60 -20.39 -4.21
N PRO A 24 43.73 -19.89 -5.10
CA PRO A 24 44.16 -18.89 -6.06
C PRO A 24 43.44 -17.58 -5.74
N ALA A 25 44.24 -16.53 -5.56
CA ALA A 25 43.77 -15.17 -5.68
C ALA A 25 43.25 -14.96 -7.11
N LEU A 26 41.95 -14.77 -7.26
CA LEU A 26 41.36 -14.21 -8.46
C LEU A 26 40.34 -13.15 -8.02
N ALA A 27 40.83 -11.92 -7.88
CA ALA A 27 39.97 -10.75 -7.80
C ALA A 27 39.34 -10.55 -9.18
N THR A 28 38.22 -11.24 -9.43
CA THR A 28 37.28 -10.80 -10.45
C THR A 28 36.46 -9.69 -9.82
N SER A 29 36.76 -8.45 -10.18
CA SER A 29 35.79 -7.35 -10.12
C SER A 29 34.66 -7.71 -11.06
N GLY A 30 33.76 -8.58 -10.58
CA GLY A 30 32.47 -8.80 -11.22
C GLY A 30 31.70 -7.52 -11.01
N ASP A 31 31.61 -6.70 -12.06
CA ASP A 31 30.58 -5.69 -12.14
C ASP A 31 29.24 -6.42 -11.97
N PHE A 32 28.70 -6.38 -10.76
CA PHE A 32 27.31 -6.73 -10.50
C PHE A 32 26.46 -5.65 -11.15
N THR A 33 26.37 -5.66 -12.48
CA THR A 33 25.30 -4.97 -13.18
C THR A 33 24.03 -5.67 -12.75
N ALA A 34 23.32 -5.08 -11.78
CA ALA A 34 22.00 -5.52 -11.39
C ALA A 34 21.17 -5.63 -12.68
N SER A 35 20.82 -6.85 -13.06
CA SER A 35 19.96 -7.10 -14.23
C SER A 35 18.68 -6.29 -14.02
N LYS A 36 18.49 -5.23 -14.80
CA LYS A 36 17.26 -4.43 -14.76
C LYS A 36 16.12 -5.37 -15.16
N HIS A 37 15.29 -5.76 -14.20
CA HIS A 37 14.12 -6.57 -14.49
C HIS A 37 13.14 -5.74 -15.32
N THR A 38 13.06 -6.01 -16.62
CA THR A 38 12.11 -5.36 -17.52
C THR A 38 10.76 -6.07 -17.44
N ARG A 39 9.68 -5.31 -17.53
CA ARG A 39 8.32 -5.84 -17.63
C ARG A 39 8.23 -6.83 -18.81
N PRO A 40 7.70 -8.06 -18.61
CA PRO A 40 7.43 -8.97 -19.71
C PRO A 40 6.50 -8.34 -20.74
N GLU A 41 6.71 -8.61 -22.04
CA GLU A 41 5.91 -8.02 -23.13
C GLU A 41 4.40 -8.22 -22.95
N ASN A 42 3.98 -9.31 -22.31
CA ASN A 42 2.59 -9.67 -22.07
C ASN A 42 2.13 -9.48 -20.62
N ALA A 43 2.86 -8.71 -19.81
CA ALA A 43 2.46 -8.52 -18.42
C ALA A 43 1.16 -7.70 -18.33
N PRO A 44 0.15 -8.11 -17.53
CA PRO A 44 -1.15 -7.44 -17.48
C PRO A 44 -1.06 -6.09 -16.78
N ASN A 45 -2.00 -5.20 -17.07
CA ASN A 45 -2.23 -4.00 -16.26
C ASN A 45 -3.01 -4.36 -14.99
N LEU A 46 -2.77 -3.63 -13.91
CA LEU A 46 -3.47 -3.79 -12.64
C LEU A 46 -4.26 -2.52 -12.31
N LEU A 47 -5.57 -2.65 -12.13
CA LEU A 47 -6.44 -1.58 -11.65
C LEU A 47 -7.10 -2.02 -10.35
N ILE A 48 -6.93 -1.21 -9.30
CA ILE A 48 -7.50 -1.46 -7.98
C ILE A 48 -8.39 -0.26 -7.62
N VAL A 49 -9.65 -0.54 -7.29
CA VAL A 49 -10.62 0.46 -6.86
C VAL A 49 -11.29 -0.04 -5.60
N PHE A 50 -11.19 0.73 -4.51
CA PHE A 50 -11.85 0.41 -3.25
C PHE A 50 -12.36 1.70 -2.58
N PRO A 51 -13.68 1.83 -2.37
CA PRO A 51 -14.21 2.90 -1.53
C PRO A 51 -13.93 2.61 -0.05
N ASP A 52 -13.87 3.68 0.75
CA ASP A 52 -13.78 3.56 2.21
C ASP A 52 -15.17 3.25 2.79
N GLU A 53 -15.22 2.50 3.90
CA GLU A 53 -16.43 2.17 4.66
C GLU A 53 -17.60 1.48 3.90
N MET A 54 -17.36 0.90 2.72
CA MET A 54 -18.40 0.18 1.98
C MET A 54 -18.53 -1.28 2.45
N ARG A 55 -19.65 -1.60 3.12
CA ARG A 55 -19.99 -2.99 3.46
C ARG A 55 -20.47 -3.79 2.25
N ALA A 56 -20.28 -5.12 2.29
CA ALA A 56 -20.74 -6.02 1.22
C ALA A 56 -22.26 -5.94 0.97
N HIS A 57 -23.06 -5.78 2.03
CA HIS A 57 -24.53 -5.68 1.95
C HIS A 57 -25.02 -4.50 1.09
N ALA A 58 -24.19 -3.45 0.92
CA ALA A 58 -24.52 -2.28 0.08
C ALA A 58 -24.36 -2.55 -1.43
N LEU A 59 -23.86 -3.73 -1.81
CA LEU A 59 -23.80 -4.17 -3.20
C LEU A 59 -25.18 -4.71 -3.58
N GLN A 60 -25.81 -4.12 -4.60
CA GLN A 60 -27.19 -4.43 -4.97
C GLN A 60 -27.38 -5.90 -5.35
N PHE A 61 -26.39 -6.53 -5.98
CA PHE A 61 -26.44 -7.95 -6.32
C PHE A 61 -26.39 -8.90 -5.11
N MET A 62 -26.07 -8.41 -3.90
CA MET A 62 -26.15 -9.18 -2.66
C MET A 62 -27.59 -9.27 -2.15
N GLY A 63 -28.48 -8.34 -2.53
CA GLY A 63 -29.91 -8.39 -2.20
C GLY A 63 -30.28 -8.02 -0.76
N GLU A 64 -29.36 -7.39 -0.02
CA GLU A 64 -29.51 -7.11 1.42
C GLU A 64 -29.95 -5.66 1.68
N ASP A 65 -29.20 -4.68 1.19
CA ASP A 65 -29.56 -3.27 1.29
C ASP A 65 -30.34 -2.77 0.07
N PRO A 66 -31.22 -1.75 0.22
CA PRO A 66 -31.92 -1.11 -0.90
C PRO A 66 -31.01 -0.17 -1.72
N SER A 67 -29.73 -0.54 -1.89
CA SER A 67 -28.73 0.25 -2.61
C SER A 67 -28.89 0.09 -4.14
N ILE A 68 -28.62 1.17 -4.87
CA ILE A 68 -28.65 1.20 -6.33
C ILE A 68 -27.20 1.27 -6.85
N THR A 69 -26.68 0.15 -7.36
CA THR A 69 -25.28 0.05 -7.82
C THR A 69 -25.17 -0.60 -9.22
N PRO A 70 -25.80 -0.01 -10.27
CA PRO A 70 -25.94 -0.64 -11.58
C PRO A 70 -24.61 -0.99 -12.25
N ASN A 71 -23.59 -0.14 -12.09
CA ASN A 71 -22.25 -0.38 -12.63
C ASN A 71 -21.55 -1.56 -11.95
N LEU A 72 -21.63 -1.66 -10.62
CA LEU A 72 -21.06 -2.78 -9.87
C LEU A 72 -21.83 -4.08 -10.14
N ASN A 73 -23.15 -4.02 -10.31
CA ASN A 73 -23.95 -5.16 -10.74
C ASN A 73 -23.54 -5.67 -12.13
N LYS A 74 -23.29 -4.77 -13.08
CA LYS A 74 -22.79 -5.14 -14.40
C LYS A 74 -21.41 -5.79 -14.31
N PHE A 75 -20.51 -5.21 -13.51
CA PHE A 75 -19.16 -5.72 -13.30
C PHE A 75 -19.17 -7.11 -12.64
N ALA A 76 -20.02 -7.33 -11.63
CA ALA A 76 -20.14 -8.61 -10.93
C ALA A 76 -20.50 -9.78 -11.85
N LYS A 77 -21.27 -9.54 -12.93
CA LYS A 77 -21.60 -10.56 -13.95
C LYS A 77 -20.41 -10.99 -14.81
N GLN A 78 -19.34 -10.21 -14.82
CA GLN A 78 -18.12 -10.42 -15.62
C GLN A 78 -16.92 -10.79 -14.74
N ALA A 79 -17.09 -10.82 -13.42
CA ALA A 79 -16.02 -10.96 -12.45
C ALA A 79 -16.16 -12.25 -11.64
N LYS A 80 -15.05 -12.69 -11.04
CA LYS A 80 -15.09 -13.68 -9.96
C LYS A 80 -15.42 -12.97 -8.64
N VAL A 81 -16.63 -13.18 -8.12
CA VAL A 81 -17.08 -12.57 -6.87
C VAL A 81 -16.71 -13.47 -5.67
N MET A 82 -16.09 -12.88 -4.65
CA MET A 82 -15.82 -13.51 -3.36
C MET A 82 -16.79 -12.98 -2.30
N THR A 83 -17.89 -13.70 -2.08
CA THR A 83 -19.01 -13.22 -1.21
C THR A 83 -18.74 -13.29 0.29
N GLN A 84 -17.62 -13.89 0.69
CA GLN A 84 -17.23 -14.09 2.10
C GLN A 84 -15.89 -13.42 2.43
N MET A 85 -15.43 -12.48 1.61
CA MET A 85 -14.22 -11.71 1.89
C MET A 85 -14.49 -10.72 3.03
N ALA A 86 -13.57 -10.61 3.98
CA ALA A 86 -13.68 -9.73 5.14
C ALA A 86 -12.36 -9.00 5.39
N SER A 87 -12.44 -7.80 5.99
CA SER A 87 -11.28 -7.14 6.57
C SER A 87 -11.02 -7.71 7.96
N ASN A 88 -9.87 -8.33 8.18
CA ASN A 88 -9.52 -8.93 9.48
C ASN A 88 -9.34 -7.88 10.60
N TYR A 89 -9.06 -6.63 10.22
CA TYR A 89 -9.05 -5.48 11.11
C TYR A 89 -9.85 -4.38 10.40
N PRO A 90 -11.16 -4.24 10.68
CA PRO A 90 -12.05 -3.31 9.99
C PRO A 90 -11.85 -1.85 10.46
N LEU A 91 -10.64 -1.33 10.23
CA LEU A 91 -10.24 0.05 10.47
C LEU A 91 -9.38 0.53 9.29
N CYS A 92 -9.46 1.81 8.94
CA CYS A 92 -8.84 2.40 7.75
C CYS A 92 -7.35 2.05 7.59
N SER A 93 -6.48 2.56 8.47
CA SER A 93 -5.04 2.37 8.33
C SER A 93 -4.63 0.90 8.47
N PRO A 94 -5.16 0.10 9.43
CA PRO A 94 -4.83 -1.33 9.50
C PRO A 94 -5.19 -2.12 8.23
N PHE A 95 -6.36 -1.87 7.63
CA PHE A 95 -6.72 -2.48 6.34
C PHE A 95 -5.71 -2.12 5.25
N ARG A 96 -5.39 -0.82 5.13
CA ARG A 96 -4.43 -0.32 4.12
C ARG A 96 -3.02 -0.88 4.35
N GLY A 97 -2.59 -1.00 5.60
CA GLY A 97 -1.31 -1.61 5.97
C GLY A 97 -1.25 -3.09 5.57
N MET A 98 -2.29 -3.87 5.89
CA MET A 98 -2.39 -5.27 5.44
C MET A 98 -2.43 -5.36 3.91
N PHE A 99 -3.17 -4.47 3.26
CA PHE A 99 -3.30 -4.43 1.81
C PHE A 99 -1.96 -4.13 1.11
N MET A 100 -1.18 -3.15 1.59
CA MET A 100 0.10 -2.77 1.00
C MET A 100 1.20 -3.81 1.23
N THR A 101 1.19 -4.49 2.38
CA THR A 101 2.29 -5.35 2.84
C THR A 101 2.03 -6.84 2.71
N GLY A 102 0.77 -7.26 2.62
CA GLY A 102 0.36 -8.67 2.71
C GLY A 102 0.61 -9.29 4.10
N GLN A 103 0.88 -8.49 5.12
CA GLN A 103 1.19 -8.94 6.47
C GLN A 103 0.10 -8.52 7.45
N TYR A 104 -0.13 -9.30 8.51
CA TYR A 104 -1.03 -8.93 9.59
C TYR A 104 -0.51 -7.68 10.36
N PRO A 105 -1.41 -6.92 11.01
CA PRO A 105 -1.10 -5.67 11.73
C PRO A 105 0.03 -5.80 12.75
N VAL A 106 0.06 -6.90 13.49
CA VAL A 106 1.10 -7.20 14.49
C VAL A 106 2.50 -7.35 13.89
N ARG A 107 2.60 -7.63 12.58
CA ARG A 107 3.86 -7.81 11.86
C ARG A 107 4.24 -6.57 11.06
N ASN A 108 3.27 -5.90 10.43
CA ASN A 108 3.54 -4.69 9.64
C ASN A 108 3.62 -3.41 10.50
N GLY A 109 3.18 -3.44 11.76
CA GLY A 109 3.22 -2.32 12.70
C GLY A 109 2.01 -1.37 12.63
N ILE A 110 1.08 -1.56 11.69
CA ILE A 110 -0.09 -0.69 11.49
C ILE A 110 -1.25 -1.17 12.37
N THR A 111 -1.15 -0.93 13.67
CA THR A 111 -2.08 -1.44 14.70
C THR A 111 -3.20 -0.47 15.08
N GLY A 112 -3.34 0.65 14.38
CA GLY A 112 -4.32 1.69 14.65
C GLY A 112 -4.36 2.71 13.51
N ASN A 113 -5.12 3.80 13.68
CA ASN A 113 -5.16 4.88 12.69
C ASN A 113 -3.83 5.65 12.67
N ALA A 114 -3.42 6.08 11.48
CA ALA A 114 -2.26 6.94 11.28
C ALA A 114 -2.62 8.41 11.61
N HIS A 115 -2.67 8.72 12.90
CA HIS A 115 -2.80 10.08 13.44
C HIS A 115 -1.66 10.34 14.43
N ASP A 116 -1.49 11.57 14.89
CA ASP A 116 -0.52 11.85 15.93
C ASP A 116 -0.96 11.22 17.28
N TYR A 117 -0.01 10.71 18.06
CA TYR A 117 -0.30 10.09 19.36
C TYR A 117 0.13 10.97 20.55
N GLY A 118 -0.10 12.28 20.45
CA GLY A 118 0.25 13.28 21.45
C GLY A 118 1.76 13.43 21.59
N GLY A 119 2.47 13.59 20.47
CA GLY A 119 3.94 13.69 20.43
C GLY A 119 4.69 12.36 20.60
N LYS A 120 3.98 11.24 20.66
CA LYS A 120 4.57 9.88 20.56
C LYS A 120 4.75 9.49 19.09
N VAL A 121 5.65 8.54 18.84
CA VAL A 121 5.85 7.96 17.51
C VAL A 121 4.51 7.47 16.95
N GLY A 122 4.15 7.98 15.77
CA GLY A 122 2.93 7.66 15.05
C GLY A 122 2.89 6.20 14.58
N ILE A 123 1.70 5.75 14.19
CA ILE A 123 1.54 4.46 13.52
C ILE A 123 1.61 4.72 12.01
N ASP A 124 2.76 4.38 11.42
CA ASP A 124 3.10 4.72 10.04
C ASP A 124 3.54 3.50 9.24
N LEU A 125 3.25 3.51 7.94
CA LEU A 125 3.92 2.60 7.04
C LEU A 125 5.40 2.97 6.97
N SER A 126 6.26 2.04 7.38
CA SER A 126 7.70 2.28 7.35
C SER A 126 8.18 2.43 5.90
N PRO A 127 9.01 3.43 5.58
CA PRO A 127 9.58 3.59 4.23
C PRO A 127 10.49 2.43 3.83
N TYR A 128 10.94 1.62 4.80
CA TYR A 128 11.76 0.43 4.58
C TYR A 128 10.94 -0.85 4.36
N THR A 129 9.63 -0.80 4.59
CA THR A 129 8.75 -1.93 4.32
C THR A 129 8.54 -2.08 2.82
N LYS A 130 8.86 -3.27 2.29
CA LYS A 130 8.61 -3.58 0.88
C LYS A 130 7.12 -3.85 0.67
N CYS A 131 6.46 -2.99 -0.09
CA CYS A 131 5.07 -3.16 -0.49
C CYS A 131 4.94 -3.80 -1.88
N TRP A 132 3.74 -4.28 -2.22
CA TRP A 132 3.49 -4.83 -3.56
C TRP A 132 3.72 -3.79 -4.67
N SER A 133 3.48 -2.50 -4.39
CA SER A 133 3.74 -1.39 -5.32
C SER A 133 5.23 -1.21 -5.59
N ASP A 134 6.08 -1.35 -4.58
CA ASP A 134 7.54 -1.34 -4.74
C ASP A 134 8.04 -2.52 -5.58
N VAL A 135 7.34 -3.66 -5.53
CA VAL A 135 7.64 -4.83 -6.36
C VAL A 135 7.27 -4.56 -7.81
N LEU A 136 6.06 -4.05 -8.07
CA LEU A 136 5.63 -3.67 -9.43
C LEU A 136 6.57 -2.62 -10.03
N LYS A 137 6.94 -1.60 -9.26
CA LYS A 137 7.90 -0.58 -9.68
C LYS A 137 9.25 -1.18 -10.06
N SER A 138 9.76 -2.15 -9.29
CA SER A 138 11.02 -2.84 -9.62
C SER A 138 10.94 -3.73 -10.86
N LEU A 139 9.73 -4.05 -11.33
CA LEU A 139 9.44 -4.76 -12.57
C LEU A 139 9.08 -3.81 -13.72
N ASP A 140 9.45 -2.53 -13.62
CA ASP A 140 9.27 -1.51 -14.66
C ASP A 140 7.80 -1.21 -15.00
N TYR A 141 6.88 -1.41 -14.03
CA TYR A 141 5.52 -0.90 -14.13
C TYR A 141 5.48 0.61 -13.89
N SER A 142 4.71 1.33 -14.72
CA SER A 142 4.18 2.63 -14.34
C SER A 142 3.11 2.45 -13.26
N THR A 143 3.27 3.18 -12.16
CA THR A 143 2.44 3.05 -10.97
C THR A 143 1.81 4.40 -10.64
N GLY A 144 0.54 4.39 -10.24
CA GLY A 144 -0.17 5.60 -9.85
C GLY A 144 -1.10 5.36 -8.66
N TYR A 145 -1.22 6.36 -7.81
CA TYR A 145 -2.13 6.36 -6.66
C TYR A 145 -3.02 7.60 -6.65
N ILE A 146 -4.33 7.40 -6.48
CA ILE A 146 -5.31 8.47 -6.41
C ILE A 146 -6.21 8.25 -5.18
N GLY A 147 -6.40 9.30 -4.38
CA GLY A 147 -7.41 9.31 -3.31
C GLY A 147 -6.82 9.37 -1.89
N LYS A 148 -7.41 8.61 -0.97
CA LYS A 148 -7.02 8.59 0.45
C LYS A 148 -5.85 7.63 0.67
N TRP A 149 -4.77 8.09 1.29
CA TRP A 149 -3.60 7.27 1.64
C TRP A 149 -3.67 6.75 3.07
N HIS A 150 -3.83 7.62 4.06
CA HIS A 150 -4.07 7.29 5.48
C HIS A 150 -3.08 6.26 6.08
N LEU A 151 -1.79 6.35 5.72
CA LEU A 151 -0.70 5.49 6.20
C LEU A 151 0.51 6.27 6.72
N ASP A 152 0.39 7.59 6.84
CA ASP A 152 1.39 8.49 7.41
C ASP A 152 0.73 9.35 8.49
N ALA A 153 1.27 9.30 9.70
CA ALA A 153 0.87 10.10 10.83
C ALA A 153 1.42 11.53 10.66
N PRO A 154 0.62 12.54 11.02
CA PRO A 154 1.07 13.92 10.96
C PRO A 154 2.24 14.22 11.90
N TYR A 155 3.09 15.15 11.50
CA TYR A 155 4.23 15.60 12.28
C TYR A 155 4.35 17.13 12.35
N GLU A 156 5.03 17.61 13.40
CA GLU A 156 5.26 19.04 13.61
C GLU A 156 6.26 19.63 12.58
N PRO A 157 6.04 20.88 12.13
CA PRO A 157 4.84 21.68 12.32
C PRO A 157 3.68 21.09 11.53
N PHE A 158 2.52 20.93 12.17
CA PHE A 158 1.35 20.32 11.52
C PHE A 158 0.83 21.20 10.38
N ILE A 159 0.44 20.57 9.28
CA ILE A 159 -0.15 21.28 8.13
C ILE A 159 -1.53 21.85 8.49
N GLU A 160 -1.92 22.93 7.81
CA GLU A 160 -3.26 23.49 7.92
C GLU A 160 -4.30 22.53 7.33
N SER A 161 -5.21 22.05 8.17
CA SER A 161 -6.32 21.18 7.78
C SER A 161 -7.44 21.30 8.83
N TYR A 162 -8.70 21.12 8.44
CA TYR A 162 -9.84 21.22 9.38
C TYR A 162 -9.75 20.21 10.53
N ASN A 163 -9.03 19.11 10.32
CA ASN A 163 -8.80 18.05 11.29
C ASN A 163 -7.41 18.11 11.94
N ASN A 164 -6.70 19.23 11.87
CA ASN A 164 -5.38 19.43 12.48
C ASN A 164 -5.39 20.64 13.45
N PRO A 165 -5.90 20.50 14.69
CA PRO A 165 -6.37 19.27 15.32
C PRO A 165 -7.90 19.07 15.25
N MET A 166 -8.34 17.84 15.46
CA MET A 166 -9.73 17.45 15.75
C MET A 166 -9.74 16.40 16.86
N GLU A 167 -10.56 16.61 17.88
CA GLU A 167 -10.65 15.75 19.07
C GLU A 167 -9.30 15.50 19.76
N GLY A 168 -8.45 16.54 19.80
CA GLY A 168 -7.15 16.48 20.46
C GLY A 168 -6.07 15.68 19.71
N ARG A 169 -6.29 15.40 18.41
CA ARG A 169 -5.35 14.72 17.52
C ARG A 169 -5.21 15.44 16.19
N TYR A 170 -4.11 15.24 15.50
CA TYR A 170 -3.82 15.67 14.14
C TYR A 170 -3.94 14.46 13.22
N TRP A 171 -4.63 14.61 12.10
CA TRP A 171 -5.07 13.51 11.24
C TRP A 171 -4.57 13.57 9.79
N ASN A 172 -4.39 14.76 9.23
CA ASN A 172 -4.03 14.92 7.83
C ASN A 172 -2.54 15.22 7.66
N GLU A 173 -1.91 14.55 6.71
CA GLU A 173 -0.50 14.73 6.39
C GLU A 173 -0.23 14.43 4.91
N TRP A 174 0.83 15.06 4.40
CA TRP A 174 1.42 14.81 3.11
C TRP A 174 2.29 13.55 3.12
N ALA A 175 2.13 12.70 2.10
CA ALA A 175 3.08 11.63 1.83
C ALA A 175 4.29 12.17 1.05
N ALA A 176 5.43 12.31 1.72
CA ALA A 176 6.69 12.69 1.11
C ALA A 176 7.08 11.73 -0.03
N PRO A 177 7.78 12.19 -1.10
CA PRO A 177 8.07 11.37 -2.28
C PRO A 177 8.74 10.03 -1.97
N ASP A 178 9.63 9.99 -1.00
CA ASP A 178 10.35 8.81 -0.53
C ASP A 178 9.47 7.83 0.28
N ARG A 179 8.26 8.25 0.69
CA ARG A 179 7.27 7.44 1.42
C ARG A 179 6.14 6.90 0.52
N ARG A 180 6.21 7.12 -0.79
CA ARG A 180 5.14 6.73 -1.74
C ARG A 180 5.25 5.30 -2.25
N HIS A 181 6.16 4.48 -1.70
CA HIS A 181 6.27 3.05 -2.00
C HIS A 181 6.22 2.71 -3.50
N GLY A 182 7.01 3.44 -4.28
CA GLY A 182 7.15 3.19 -5.72
C GLY A 182 5.98 3.66 -6.58
N PHE A 183 5.02 4.43 -6.07
CA PHE A 183 4.03 5.15 -6.88
C PHE A 183 4.64 6.40 -7.52
N ASP A 184 4.77 6.41 -8.85
CA ASP A 184 5.33 7.54 -9.60
C ASP A 184 4.33 8.68 -9.76
N PHE A 185 3.11 8.32 -10.18
CA PHE A 185 2.02 9.28 -10.27
C PHE A 185 1.30 9.36 -8.92
N TRP A 186 1.20 10.57 -8.38
CA TRP A 186 0.61 10.79 -7.07
C TRP A 186 -0.48 11.85 -7.15
N TYR A 187 -1.68 11.52 -6.68
CA TYR A 187 -2.77 12.48 -6.53
C TYR A 187 -3.58 12.11 -5.29
N SER A 188 -3.03 12.39 -4.11
CA SER A 188 -3.48 11.79 -2.86
C SER A 188 -3.54 12.78 -1.70
N TYR A 189 -4.24 12.41 -0.65
CA TYR A 189 -4.21 13.05 0.68
C TYR A 189 -4.07 12.00 1.80
N GLY A 190 -3.73 12.43 3.02
CA GLY A 190 -3.68 11.58 4.21
C GLY A 190 -5.09 11.19 4.68
N THR A 191 -5.75 12.10 5.39
CA THR A 191 -7.11 11.93 5.94
C THR A 191 -7.88 13.23 5.81
N TYR A 192 -8.92 13.26 4.98
CA TYR A 192 -9.68 14.47 4.70
C TYR A 192 -11.09 14.14 4.19
N ASP A 193 -12.12 14.45 4.99
CA ASP A 193 -13.49 13.96 4.74
C ASP A 193 -14.43 15.03 4.14
N LEU A 194 -13.90 16.18 3.74
CA LEU A 194 -14.67 17.17 2.96
C LEU A 194 -14.67 16.79 1.47
N HIS A 195 -15.38 15.73 1.12
CA HIS A 195 -15.33 15.11 -0.23
C HIS A 195 -15.78 16.03 -1.37
N LEU A 196 -16.66 17.01 -1.11
CA LEU A 196 -17.10 18.01 -2.10
C LEU A 196 -16.14 19.20 -2.25
N LYS A 197 -15.14 19.30 -1.38
CA LYS A 197 -14.09 20.32 -1.40
C LYS A 197 -12.74 19.68 -1.10
N PRO A 198 -12.31 18.72 -1.92
CA PRO A 198 -11.18 17.88 -1.56
C PRO A 198 -9.87 18.67 -1.64
N MET A 199 -8.91 18.20 -0.87
CA MET A 199 -7.53 18.65 -0.84
C MET A 199 -6.66 17.52 -1.38
N TYR A 200 -5.72 17.83 -2.27
CA TYR A 200 -4.77 16.84 -2.79
C TYR A 200 -3.35 17.41 -2.84
N TRP A 201 -2.37 16.53 -2.74
CA TRP A 201 -1.02 16.78 -3.21
C TRP A 201 -0.83 16.02 -4.52
N ALA A 202 -0.57 16.75 -5.61
CA ALA A 202 -0.26 16.17 -6.91
C ALA A 202 1.25 16.08 -7.12
N ASN A 203 1.78 14.88 -7.40
CA ASN A 203 3.18 14.64 -7.79
C ASN A 203 4.18 15.42 -6.91
N ASP A 204 4.77 16.48 -7.45
CA ASP A 204 5.83 17.28 -6.82
C ASP A 204 5.29 18.44 -5.95
N THR A 205 3.98 18.51 -5.70
CA THR A 205 3.39 19.53 -4.82
C THR A 205 4.07 19.48 -3.44
N PRO A 206 4.73 20.58 -3.01
CA PRO A 206 5.40 20.66 -1.71
C PRO A 206 4.44 20.46 -0.54
N ARG A 207 4.93 20.03 0.62
CA ARG A 207 4.12 19.77 1.81
C ARG A 207 3.18 20.92 2.20
N ASP A 208 3.71 22.14 2.21
CA ASP A 208 3.03 23.37 2.62
C ASP A 208 2.04 23.90 1.58
N LYS A 209 2.01 23.30 0.39
CA LYS A 209 1.07 23.63 -0.67
C LYS A 209 0.14 22.47 -0.86
N THR A 210 -1.12 22.75 -1.06
CA THR A 210 -2.07 21.74 -1.50
C THR A 210 -2.71 22.25 -2.77
N ASP A 211 -2.99 21.35 -3.69
CA ASP A 211 -3.96 21.60 -4.73
C ASP A 211 -5.34 21.54 -4.06
N LEU A 212 -5.65 22.57 -3.26
CA LEU A 212 -7.03 22.92 -2.94
C LEU A 212 -7.67 23.15 -4.27
N TYR A 213 -8.53 22.21 -4.68
CA TYR A 213 -9.27 22.17 -5.95
C TYR A 213 -9.14 23.51 -6.65
N ARG A 214 -8.07 23.63 -7.48
CA ARG A 214 -7.83 24.85 -8.25
C ARG A 214 -9.17 25.17 -8.86
N SER A 215 -9.52 26.44 -8.82
CA SER A 215 -10.51 27.10 -9.65
C SER A 215 -10.39 26.66 -11.12
N MET A 216 -10.76 25.42 -11.41
CA MET A 216 -11.22 24.97 -12.70
C MET A 216 -12.54 25.69 -12.83
N GLY A 217 -12.44 26.91 -13.36
CA GLY A 217 -13.57 27.77 -13.58
C GLY A 217 -14.70 27.00 -14.25
N ALA A 218 -15.90 27.42 -13.88
CA ALA A 218 -17.06 27.36 -14.76
C ALA A 218 -16.71 27.82 -16.18
#